data_AF-A0A3D3YV42-F1
#
_entry.id   AF-A0A3D3YV42-F1
#
_cell.length_a   1.000
_cell.length_b   1.000
_cell.length_c   1.000
_cell.angle_alpha   90.00
_cell.angle_beta   90.00
_cell.angle_gamma   90.00
#
_symmetry.space_group_name_H-M   'P 1'
#
loop_
_entity.id
_entity.type
_entity.pdbx_description
1 polymer ?
#
loop_
_entity_poly.entity_id
_entity_poly.type
_entity_poly.pdbx_seq_one_letter_code
_entity_poly.pdbx_strand_id
1 'polypeptide(L)'
;MLRSWRSEFFLLPGLNATWILERLAGRTTLRPTERLFRAIAFSVVVYALASPWLLRLAHRALEHRKIWPWEPIIGFSLLVFLIPALGGIGWVKLRTWEQFKRLVRRLTNIDPSPTSWDFVLGKGQAYLIRAKLRDGERVAGLFGPNSNASLYPEAQDLYMEQAWRLDEEGRFMQALEGSRGLLLRREDADIIEFLEVRVMEVNQNGEDS
;
A
#
# COMPACT_ATOMS: atom_id res chain seq x y z
N MET A 1 20.11 28.45 33.17
CA MET A 1 20.40 27.56 32.01
C MET A 1 19.37 26.43 31.94
N LEU A 2 18.08 26.76 31.73
CA LEU A 2 16.95 25.80 31.80
C LEU A 2 15.76 26.35 30.99
N ARG A 3 15.97 26.68 29.71
CA ARG A 3 14.93 27.31 28.87
C ARG A 3 14.94 26.90 27.39
N SER A 4 15.49 25.74 27.03
CA SER A 4 15.42 25.21 25.65
C SER A 4 14.61 23.91 25.50
N TRP A 5 14.26 23.22 26.58
CA TRP A 5 13.64 21.87 26.51
C TRP A 5 12.11 21.85 26.30
N ARG A 6 11.43 23.00 26.19
CA ARG A 6 9.95 23.04 26.08
C ARG A 6 9.41 22.84 24.66
N SER A 7 10.22 23.02 23.61
CA SER A 7 9.77 22.89 22.22
C SER A 7 9.87 21.47 21.65
N GLU A 8 10.71 20.61 22.23
CA GLU A 8 10.98 19.27 21.72
C GLU A 8 9.84 18.28 22.04
N PHE A 9 9.15 18.47 23.17
CA PHE A 9 8.01 17.63 23.57
C PHE A 9 6.79 17.79 22.65
N PHE A 10 6.69 18.89 21.90
CA PHE A 10 5.56 19.13 21.01
C PHE A 10 5.57 18.22 19.77
N LEU A 11 6.74 17.69 19.41
CA LEU A 11 6.93 16.83 18.24
C LEU A 11 6.71 15.33 18.54
N LEU A 12 6.73 14.94 19.81
CA LEU A 12 6.58 13.55 20.26
C LEU A 12 5.29 12.85 19.80
N PRO A 13 4.08 13.48 19.81
CA PRO A 13 2.88 12.85 19.27
C PRO A 13 2.98 12.56 17.77
N GLY A 14 3.52 13.51 16.99
CA GLY A 14 3.70 13.38 15.54
C GLY A 14 4.72 12.29 15.18
N LEU A 15 5.80 12.18 15.96
CA LEU A 15 6.79 11.12 15.83
C LEU A 15 6.22 9.74 16.18
N ASN A 16 5.40 9.63 17.23
CA ASN A 16 4.73 8.36 17.56
C ASN A 16 3.72 7.93 16.48
N ALA A 17 2.93 8.87 15.96
CA ALA A 17 1.97 8.59 14.91
C ALA A 17 2.64 8.12 13.61
N THR A 18 3.77 8.74 13.23
CA THR A 18 4.54 8.32 12.05
C THR A 18 5.20 6.96 12.26
N TRP A 19 5.78 6.69 13.42
CA TRP A 19 6.34 5.36 13.75
C TRP A 19 5.29 4.25 13.71
N ILE A 20 4.11 4.48 14.29
CA ILE A 20 3.00 3.51 14.32
C ILE A 20 2.45 3.30 12.90
N LEU A 21 2.34 4.36 12.10
CA LEU A 21 1.91 4.26 10.70
C LEU A 21 2.92 3.50 9.82
N GLU A 22 4.21 3.74 10.01
CA GLU A 22 5.26 3.03 9.28
C GLU A 22 5.35 1.55 9.69
N ARG A 23 5.04 1.23 10.96
CA ARG A 23 4.98 -0.15 11.47
C ARG A 23 3.75 -0.91 10.99
N LEU A 24 2.59 -0.26 10.91
CA LEU A 24 1.31 -0.91 10.59
C LEU A 24 0.97 -0.92 9.09
N ALA A 25 1.37 0.10 8.34
CA ALA A 25 0.97 0.24 6.93
C ALA A 25 2.00 -0.34 5.94
N GLY A 26 3.11 -0.91 6.42
CA GLY A 26 4.26 -1.25 5.60
C GLY A 26 5.00 0.01 5.13
N ARG A 27 6.17 -0.16 4.50
CA ARG A 27 7.04 0.95 4.02
C ARG A 27 6.20 1.98 3.26
N THR A 28 5.90 3.11 3.89
CA THR A 28 5.16 4.18 3.22
C THR A 28 6.14 4.92 2.31
N THR A 29 5.79 4.99 1.03
CA THR A 29 6.65 5.52 -0.05
C THR A 29 6.56 7.05 -0.15
N LEU A 30 5.95 7.67 0.85
CA LEU A 30 5.79 9.11 0.97
C LEU A 30 7.17 9.76 1.13
N ARG A 31 7.42 10.80 0.35
CA ARG A 31 8.62 11.62 0.48
C ARG A 31 8.67 12.23 1.89
N PRO A 32 9.86 12.54 2.45
CA PRO A 32 9.97 13.11 3.80
C PRO A 32 9.09 14.35 4.02
N THR A 33 8.95 15.19 2.99
CA THR A 33 8.06 16.37 3.00
C THR A 33 6.59 16.02 3.06
N GLU A 34 6.14 15.01 2.30
CA GLU A 34 4.75 14.52 2.33
C GLU A 34 4.42 13.87 3.67
N ARG A 35 5.38 13.16 4.27
CA ARG A 35 5.25 12.64 5.64
C ARG A 35 5.06 13.78 6.63
N LEU A 36 5.82 14.86 6.50
CA LEU A 36 5.68 16.04 7.35
C LEU A 36 4.32 16.72 7.18
N PHE A 37 3.88 16.97 5.93
CA PHE A 37 2.56 17.54 5.67
C PHE A 37 1.43 16.67 6.22
N ARG A 38 1.53 15.34 6.06
CA ARG A 38 0.56 14.41 6.61
C ARG A 38 0.55 14.44 8.14
N ALA A 39 1.73 14.49 8.78
CA ALA A 39 1.83 14.63 10.24
C ALA A 39 1.22 15.94 10.73
N ILE A 40 1.44 17.05 10.04
CA ILE A 40 0.82 18.34 10.34
C ILE A 40 -0.69 18.26 10.18
N ALA A 41 -1.20 17.73 9.06
CA ALA A 41 -2.62 17.61 8.79
C ALA A 41 -3.33 16.75 9.85
N PHE A 42 -2.76 15.60 10.22
CA PHE A 42 -3.29 14.77 11.31
C PHE A 42 -3.29 15.52 12.64
N SER A 43 -2.21 16.27 12.95
CA SER A 43 -2.13 17.07 14.17
C SER A 43 -3.25 18.12 14.20
N VAL A 44 -3.50 18.83 13.10
CA VAL A 44 -4.58 19.81 12.99
C VAL A 44 -5.94 19.16 13.24
N VAL A 45 -6.22 17.99 12.65
CA VAL A 45 -7.49 17.27 12.87
C VAL A 45 -7.65 16.84 14.33
N VAL A 46 -6.58 16.32 14.95
CA VAL A 46 -6.60 15.95 16.38
C VAL A 46 -6.90 17.16 17.26
N TYR A 47 -6.22 18.30 17.02
CA TYR A 47 -6.48 19.52 17.78
C TYR A 47 -7.87 20.10 17.51
N ALA A 48 -8.38 20.02 16.27
CA ALA A 48 -9.74 20.45 15.95
C ALA A 48 -10.79 19.63 16.69
N LEU A 49 -10.63 18.30 16.75
CA LEU A 49 -11.53 17.41 17.50
C LEU A 49 -11.41 17.59 19.01
N ALA A 50 -10.22 17.94 19.50
CA ALA A 50 -9.99 18.22 20.92
C ALA A 50 -10.44 19.63 21.35
N SER A 51 -10.65 20.54 20.39
CA SER A 51 -11.00 21.94 20.67
C SER A 51 -12.22 22.11 21.58
N PRO A 52 -13.33 21.34 21.47
CA PRO A 52 -14.48 21.53 22.35
C PRO A 52 -14.18 21.10 23.80
N TRP A 53 -13.33 20.09 23.98
CA TRP A 53 -12.90 19.64 25.30
C TRP A 53 -11.94 20.65 25.95
N LEU A 54 -10.97 21.16 25.18
CA LEU A 54 -10.04 22.20 25.63
C LEU A 54 -10.76 23.50 26.02
N LEU A 55 -11.75 23.93 25.22
CA LEU A 55 -12.54 25.13 25.52
C LEU A 55 -13.40 24.95 26.78
N ARG A 56 -14.00 23.77 26.99
CA ARG A 56 -14.74 23.46 28.23
C ARG A 56 -13.82 23.45 29.45
N LEU A 57 -12.61 22.91 29.33
CA LEU A 57 -11.64 22.91 30.41
C LEU A 57 -11.15 24.33 30.73
N ALA A 58 -10.85 25.13 29.71
CA ALA A 58 -10.45 26.53 29.87
C ALA A 58 -11.56 27.38 30.50
N HIS A 59 -12.81 27.18 30.07
CA HIS A 59 -13.97 27.88 30.64
C HIS A 59 -14.17 27.51 32.12
N ARG A 60 -14.08 26.23 32.48
CA ARG A 60 -14.16 25.78 33.90
C ARG A 60 -13.01 26.31 34.76
N ALA A 61 -11.81 26.48 34.18
CA ALA A 61 -10.65 27.03 34.88
C ALA A 61 -10.83 28.53 35.17
N LEU A 62 -11.35 29.28 34.18
CA LEU A 62 -11.64 30.70 34.32
C LEU A 62 -12.75 30.95 35.35
N GLU A 63 -13.78 30.11 35.40
CA GLU A 63 -14.88 30.20 36.38
C GLU A 63 -14.50 29.74 37.81
N HIS A 64 -13.23 29.42 38.08
CA HIS A 64 -12.76 28.93 39.39
C HIS A 64 -13.54 27.70 39.90
N ARG A 65 -14.16 26.95 38.99
CA ARG A 65 -14.82 25.68 39.35
C ARG A 65 -13.75 24.63 39.63
N LYS A 66 -14.04 23.75 40.58
CA LYS A 66 -13.12 22.69 41.00
C LYS A 66 -12.86 21.74 39.82
N ILE A 67 -11.69 21.85 39.20
CA ILE A 67 -11.21 20.92 38.17
C ILE A 67 -10.55 19.75 38.90
N TRP A 68 -10.87 18.53 38.48
CA TRP A 68 -10.20 17.36 39.04
C TRP A 68 -8.75 17.32 38.54
N PRO A 69 -7.72 17.27 39.41
CA PRO A 69 -6.30 17.31 39.00
C PRO A 69 -5.89 16.28 37.93
N TRP A 70 -6.59 15.15 37.80
CA TRP A 70 -6.26 14.10 36.83
C TRP A 70 -6.97 14.26 35.48
N GLU A 71 -8.07 15.00 35.38
CA GLU A 71 -8.79 15.27 34.12
C GLU A 71 -7.88 15.84 33.01
N PRO A 72 -7.06 16.89 33.25
CA PRO A 72 -6.19 17.43 32.21
C PRO A 72 -5.09 16.46 31.79
N ILE A 73 -4.57 15.66 32.73
CA ILE A 73 -3.49 14.69 32.50
C ILE A 73 -4.00 13.52 31.64
N ILE A 74 -5.18 12.99 31.96
CA ILE A 74 -5.81 11.90 31.22
C ILE A 74 -6.23 12.37 29.82
N GLY A 75 -6.85 13.55 29.72
CA GLY A 75 -7.26 14.08 28.42
C GLY A 75 -6.08 14.42 27.51
N PHE A 76 -4.98 14.96 28.07
CA PHE A 76 -3.74 15.16 27.32
C PHE A 76 -3.13 13.84 26.85
N SER A 77 -3.09 12.82 27.72
CA SER A 77 -2.55 11.50 27.39
C SER A 77 -3.37 10.80 26.30
N LEU A 78 -4.70 10.87 26.37
CA LEU A 78 -5.60 10.35 25.33
C LEU A 78 -5.41 11.07 24.00
N LEU A 79 -5.25 12.39 24.03
CA LEU A 79 -5.07 13.21 22.83
C LEU A 79 -3.75 12.92 22.12
N VAL A 80 -2.67 12.74 22.87
CA VAL A 80 -1.32 12.52 22.34
C VAL A 80 -1.10 11.08 21.88
N PHE A 81 -1.67 10.09 22.58
CA PHE A 81 -1.37 8.68 22.32
C PHE A 81 -2.53 7.91 21.69
N LEU A 82 -3.78 8.10 22.16
CA LEU A 82 -4.89 7.25 21.74
C LEU A 82 -5.49 7.71 20.39
N ILE A 83 -5.72 9.01 20.22
CA ILE A 83 -6.35 9.54 19.00
C ILE A 83 -5.48 9.33 17.74
N PRO A 84 -4.16 9.57 17.76
CA PRO A 84 -3.33 9.35 16.57
C PRO A 84 -3.19 7.85 16.23
N ALA A 85 -3.11 6.99 17.25
CA ALA A 85 -3.06 5.54 17.05
C ALA A 85 -4.37 5.01 16.45
N LEU A 86 -5.53 5.40 17.01
CA LEU A 86 -6.84 5.02 16.48
C LEU A 86 -7.10 5.63 15.10
N GLY A 87 -6.67 6.87 14.86
CA GLY A 87 -6.77 7.54 13.56
C GLY A 87 -5.94 6.85 12.48
N GLY A 88 -4.72 6.41 12.82
CA GLY A 88 -3.87 5.63 11.92
C GLY A 88 -4.48 4.29 11.56
N ILE A 89 -4.98 3.54 12.56
CA ILE A 89 -5.69 2.27 12.35
C ILE A 89 -6.96 2.48 11.51
N GLY A 90 -7.74 3.50 11.84
CA GLY A 90 -8.95 3.88 11.11
C GLY A 90 -8.67 4.23 9.66
N TRP A 91 -7.58 4.96 9.38
CA TRP A 91 -7.17 5.31 8.03
C TRP A 91 -6.79 4.09 7.19
N VAL A 92 -6.04 3.13 7.76
CA VAL A 92 -5.72 1.87 7.08
C VAL A 92 -6.99 1.09 6.77
N LYS A 93 -7.87 0.93 7.77
CA LYS A 93 -9.14 0.21 7.62
C LYS A 93 -10.05 0.86 6.57
N LEU A 94 -10.12 2.19 6.56
CA LEU A 94 -10.87 2.98 5.57
C LEU A 94 -10.33 2.78 4.15
N ARG A 95 -9.01 2.76 3.98
CA ARG A 95 -8.36 2.53 2.67
C ARG A 95 -8.61 1.12 2.13
N THR A 96 -8.72 0.13 3.02
CA THR A 96 -9.05 -1.24 2.65
C THR A 96 -10.55 -1.47 2.42
N TRP A 97 -11.41 -0.53 2.82
CA TRP A 97 -12.86 -0.70 2.71
C TRP A 97 -13.34 -0.51 1.26
N GLU A 98 -13.94 -1.57 0.70
CA GLU A 98 -14.40 -1.59 -0.70
C GLU A 98 -15.43 -0.50 -1.04
N GLN A 99 -16.27 -0.08 -0.09
CA GLN A 99 -17.22 1.00 -0.34
C GLN A 99 -16.53 2.35 -0.53
N PHE A 100 -15.48 2.61 0.25
CA PHE A 100 -14.68 3.82 0.12
C PHE A 100 -13.93 3.82 -1.23
N LYS A 101 -13.34 2.69 -1.62
CA LYS A 101 -12.72 2.54 -2.96
C LYS A 101 -13.72 2.81 -4.09
N ARG A 102 -14.96 2.31 -3.99
CA ARG A 102 -16.02 2.58 -4.98
C ARG A 102 -16.41 4.05 -5.03
N LEU A 103 -16.53 4.72 -3.87
CA LEU A 103 -16.88 6.14 -3.80
C LEU A 103 -15.79 7.01 -4.43
N VAL A 104 -14.53 6.75 -4.08
CA VAL A 104 -13.38 7.47 -4.66
C VAL A 104 -13.32 7.23 -6.17
N ARG A 105 -13.43 5.97 -6.64
CA ARG A 105 -13.47 5.66 -8.08
C ARG A 105 -14.59 6.40 -8.82
N ARG A 106 -15.78 6.51 -8.24
CA ARG A 106 -16.91 7.27 -8.82
C ARG A 106 -16.64 8.77 -8.93
N LEU A 107 -15.87 9.33 -7.99
CA LEU A 107 -15.57 10.76 -7.96
C LEU A 107 -14.37 11.14 -8.83
N THR A 108 -13.38 10.25 -8.97
CA THR A 108 -12.11 10.60 -9.61
C THR A 108 -11.92 10.00 -11.00
N ASN A 109 -12.70 9.00 -11.43
CA ASN A 109 -12.65 8.28 -12.72
C ASN A 109 -11.24 7.83 -13.21
N ILE A 110 -10.21 8.04 -12.39
CA ILE A 110 -8.80 7.73 -12.63
C ILE A 110 -8.45 6.60 -11.66
N ASP A 111 -7.86 5.53 -12.19
CA ASP A 111 -7.38 4.44 -11.36
C ASP A 111 -6.24 4.96 -10.46
N PRO A 112 -6.27 4.69 -9.14
CA PRO A 112 -5.24 5.18 -8.22
C PRO A 112 -3.87 4.49 -8.39
N SER A 113 -3.76 3.53 -9.32
CA SER A 113 -2.52 2.85 -9.65
C SER A 113 -1.45 3.85 -10.14
N PRO A 114 -0.30 3.95 -9.46
CA PRO A 114 0.71 4.95 -9.78
C PRO A 114 1.33 4.76 -11.17
N THR A 115 1.37 3.54 -11.70
CA THR A 115 1.83 3.24 -13.05
C THR A 115 0.91 2.27 -13.79
N SER A 116 0.99 2.26 -15.12
CA SER A 116 0.28 1.27 -15.96
C SER A 116 0.71 -0.17 -15.66
N TRP A 117 1.94 -0.37 -15.19
CA TRP A 117 2.45 -1.65 -14.68
C TRP A 117 1.63 -2.12 -13.48
N ASP A 118 1.46 -1.23 -12.49
CA ASP A 118 0.66 -1.52 -11.29
C ASP A 118 -0.82 -1.76 -11.63
N PHE A 119 -1.35 -1.07 -12.65
CA PHE A 119 -2.72 -1.27 -13.10
C PHE A 119 -3.00 -2.68 -13.64
N VAL A 120 -2.07 -3.25 -14.42
CA VAL A 120 -2.23 -4.60 -14.98
C VAL A 120 -2.02 -5.65 -13.88
N LEU A 121 -0.93 -5.55 -13.13
CA LEU A 121 -0.55 -6.55 -12.13
C LEU A 121 -1.41 -6.48 -10.86
N GLY A 122 -1.98 -5.31 -10.55
CA GLY A 122 -2.90 -5.10 -9.43
C GLY A 122 -4.25 -5.83 -9.57
N LYS A 123 -4.55 -6.42 -10.74
CA LYS A 123 -5.76 -7.23 -10.96
C LYS A 123 -5.71 -8.60 -10.29
N GLY A 124 -4.52 -9.08 -9.90
CA GLY A 124 -4.35 -10.36 -9.20
C GLY A 124 -4.75 -11.59 -10.02
N GLN A 125 -4.70 -11.49 -11.34
CA GLN A 125 -4.99 -12.60 -12.26
C GLN A 125 -3.70 -13.35 -12.61
N ALA A 126 -3.84 -14.62 -12.97
CA ALA A 126 -2.74 -15.39 -13.53
C ALA A 126 -2.55 -15.05 -15.01
N TYR A 127 -1.29 -14.89 -15.44
CA TYR A 127 -0.94 -14.55 -16.82
C TYR A 127 0.17 -15.46 -17.32
N LEU A 128 0.09 -15.88 -18.57
CA LEU A 128 1.26 -16.31 -19.32
C LEU A 128 1.97 -15.06 -19.83
N ILE A 129 3.20 -14.85 -19.40
CA ILE A 129 3.98 -13.66 -19.77
C ILE A 129 5.01 -14.06 -20.80
N ARG A 130 5.07 -13.27 -21.88
CA ARG A 130 6.09 -13.36 -22.92
C ARG A 130 6.78 -12.01 -23.01
N ALA A 131 8.10 -11.99 -22.89
CA ALA A 131 8.89 -10.77 -22.98
C ALA A 131 9.91 -10.88 -24.11
N LYS A 132 9.99 -9.82 -24.91
CA LYS A 132 11.06 -9.61 -25.89
C LYS A 132 12.14 -8.78 -25.21
N LEU A 133 13.31 -9.38 -25.03
CA LEU A 133 14.49 -8.73 -24.48
C LEU A 133 15.12 -7.80 -25.52
N ARG A 134 15.93 -6.85 -25.04
CA ARG A 134 16.63 -5.85 -25.88
C ARG A 134 17.64 -6.46 -26.85
N ASP A 135 18.21 -7.61 -26.51
CA ASP A 135 19.10 -8.39 -27.36
C ASP A 135 18.35 -9.16 -28.46
N GLY A 136 17.01 -9.13 -28.45
CA GLY A 136 16.15 -9.82 -29.40
C GLY A 136 15.70 -11.20 -28.94
N GLU A 137 16.25 -11.74 -27.84
CA GLU A 137 15.80 -13.00 -27.28
C GLU A 137 14.38 -12.89 -26.71
N ARG A 138 13.68 -14.03 -26.63
CA ARG A 138 12.35 -14.12 -26.05
C ARG A 138 12.39 -15.02 -24.84
N VAL A 139 11.85 -14.51 -23.74
CA VAL A 139 11.67 -15.28 -22.50
C VAL A 139 10.19 -15.37 -22.19
N ALA A 140 9.80 -16.47 -21.55
CA ALA A 140 8.43 -16.69 -21.16
C ALA A 140 8.33 -17.38 -19.81
N GLY A 141 7.24 -17.10 -19.11
CA GLY A 141 6.95 -17.75 -17.85
C GLY A 141 5.49 -17.59 -17.42
N LEU A 142 5.11 -18.38 -16.44
CA LEU A 142 3.83 -18.30 -15.78
C LEU A 142 3.90 -17.31 -14.63
N PHE A 143 3.01 -16.33 -14.65
CA PHE A 143 2.72 -15.47 -13.53
C PHE A 143 1.48 -15.99 -12.80
N GLY A 144 1.67 -16.61 -11.64
CA GLY A 144 0.59 -17.23 -10.88
C GLY A 144 0.66 -16.93 -9.38
N PRO A 145 0.07 -17.79 -8.53
CA PRO A 145 -0.06 -17.53 -7.09
C PRO A 145 1.27 -17.38 -6.34
N ASN A 146 2.35 -18.00 -6.83
CA ASN A 146 3.69 -17.88 -6.23
C ASN A 146 4.60 -16.90 -7.00
N SER A 147 4.03 -16.10 -7.90
CA SER A 147 4.73 -15.05 -8.62
C SER A 147 4.67 -13.72 -7.87
N ASN A 148 5.59 -12.81 -8.19
CA ASN A 148 5.60 -11.48 -7.58
C ASN A 148 6.02 -10.43 -8.61
N ALA A 149 5.54 -9.22 -8.45
CA ALA A 149 6.00 -8.08 -9.23
C ALA A 149 6.32 -6.93 -8.30
N SER A 150 7.49 -6.30 -8.49
CA SER A 150 7.76 -5.04 -7.80
C SER A 150 6.83 -3.97 -8.34
N LEU A 151 6.16 -3.31 -7.40
CA LEU A 151 5.26 -2.19 -7.65
C LEU A 151 5.97 -0.89 -7.30
N TYR A 152 5.44 0.21 -7.84
CA TYR A 152 5.99 1.54 -7.53
C TYR A 152 6.11 1.78 -6.01
N PRO A 153 7.23 2.36 -5.52
CA PRO A 153 8.30 3.05 -6.25
C PRO A 153 9.53 2.18 -6.53
N GLU A 154 9.50 0.90 -6.15
CA GLU A 154 10.65 0.02 -6.37
C GLU A 154 10.87 -0.19 -7.87
N ALA A 155 12.10 -0.57 -8.24
CA ALA A 155 12.43 -0.87 -9.63
C ALA A 155 11.52 -1.99 -10.14
N GLN A 156 10.88 -1.78 -11.30
CA GLN A 156 9.90 -2.72 -11.83
C GLN A 156 10.60 -4.02 -12.25
N ASP A 157 10.29 -5.08 -11.53
CA ASP A 157 10.71 -6.44 -11.84
C ASP A 157 9.52 -7.40 -11.72
N LEU A 158 9.68 -8.57 -12.31
CA LEU A 158 8.67 -9.58 -12.43
C LEU A 158 9.30 -10.94 -12.16
N TYR A 159 8.93 -11.53 -11.05
CA TYR A 159 9.22 -12.92 -10.73
C TYR A 159 8.06 -13.80 -11.19
N MET A 160 8.34 -14.70 -12.13
CA MET A 160 7.43 -15.72 -12.63
C MET A 160 7.76 -17.06 -11.96
N GLU A 161 6.75 -17.77 -11.44
CA GLU A 161 6.93 -19.00 -10.67
C GLU A 161 7.44 -20.18 -11.53
N GLN A 162 7.25 -20.13 -12.84
CA GLN A 162 7.68 -21.18 -13.77
C GLN A 162 8.18 -20.59 -15.09
N ALA A 163 9.36 -20.99 -15.54
CA ALA A 163 9.84 -20.67 -16.88
C ALA A 163 9.17 -21.56 -17.94
N TRP A 164 8.87 -21.02 -19.11
CA TRP A 164 8.25 -21.72 -20.23
C TRP A 164 9.14 -21.66 -21.46
N ARG A 165 9.22 -22.78 -22.19
CA ARG A 165 9.90 -22.84 -23.48
C ARG A 165 8.97 -22.30 -24.57
N LEU A 166 9.54 -21.51 -25.46
CA LEU A 166 8.88 -20.99 -26.66
C LEU A 166 9.35 -21.75 -27.90
N ASP A 167 8.49 -21.87 -28.91
CA ASP A 167 8.89 -22.28 -30.26
C ASP A 167 9.49 -21.12 -31.08
N GLU A 168 9.87 -21.38 -32.33
CA GLU A 168 10.43 -20.38 -33.25
C GLU A 168 9.45 -19.23 -33.54
N GLU A 169 8.16 -19.53 -33.54
CA GLU A 169 7.09 -18.53 -33.69
C GLU A 169 6.80 -17.75 -32.39
N GLY A 170 7.41 -18.14 -31.27
CA GLY A 170 7.22 -17.52 -29.96
C GLY A 170 5.97 -17.99 -29.22
N ARG A 171 5.36 -19.13 -29.58
CA ARG A 171 4.23 -19.75 -28.88
C ARG A 171 4.73 -20.56 -27.69
N PHE A 172 3.90 -20.60 -26.64
CA PHE A 172 4.16 -21.38 -25.43
C PHE A 172 4.11 -22.87 -25.75
N MET A 173 5.20 -23.59 -25.51
CA MET A 173 5.27 -25.04 -25.71
C MET A 173 5.01 -25.81 -24.42
N GLN A 174 5.97 -25.76 -23.49
CA GLN A 174 5.91 -26.50 -22.24
C GLN A 174 6.67 -25.77 -21.15
N ALA A 175 6.29 -26.03 -19.91
CA ALA A 175 7.06 -25.63 -18.75
C ALA A 175 8.47 -26.25 -18.78
N LEU A 176 9.47 -25.49 -18.34
CA LEU A 176 10.84 -25.98 -18.20
C LEU A 176 10.96 -26.80 -16.92
N GLU A 177 11.23 -28.10 -17.06
CA GLU A 177 11.45 -28.99 -15.93
C GLU A 177 12.64 -28.53 -15.07
N GLY A 178 12.49 -28.59 -13.75
CA GLY A 178 13.51 -28.13 -12.80
C GLY A 178 13.66 -26.62 -12.67
N SER A 179 12.86 -25.81 -13.38
CA SER A 179 12.82 -24.36 -13.17
C SER A 179 12.23 -24.04 -11.79
N ARG A 180 12.92 -23.18 -11.03
CA ARG A 180 12.41 -22.59 -9.79
C ARG A 180 11.89 -21.16 -10.01
N GLY A 181 11.47 -20.86 -11.23
CA GLY A 181 11.02 -19.54 -11.64
C GLY A 181 12.02 -18.77 -12.50
N LEU A 182 11.62 -17.55 -12.85
CA LEU A 182 12.34 -16.64 -13.74
C LEU A 182 12.14 -15.21 -13.23
N LEU A 183 13.24 -14.46 -13.06
CA LEU A 183 13.20 -13.04 -12.73
C LEU A 183 13.48 -12.22 -13.99
N LEU A 184 12.53 -11.37 -14.38
CA LEU A 184 12.63 -10.45 -15.48
C LEU A 184 12.61 -9.01 -14.96
N ARG A 185 13.61 -8.22 -15.27
CA ARG A 185 13.57 -6.78 -14.99
C ARG A 185 12.86 -6.07 -16.13
N ARG A 186 12.03 -5.08 -15.82
CA ARG A 186 11.34 -4.29 -16.84
C ARG A 186 12.33 -3.57 -17.76
N GLU A 187 13.49 -3.17 -17.23
CA GLU A 187 14.52 -2.44 -17.98
C GLU A 187 15.16 -3.27 -19.10
N ASP A 188 15.20 -4.60 -18.95
CA ASP A 188 15.82 -5.54 -19.90
C ASP A 188 14.87 -5.94 -21.04
N ALA A 189 13.58 -5.65 -20.90
CA ALA A 189 12.55 -5.97 -21.88
C ALA A 189 12.12 -4.74 -22.71
N ASP A 190 12.04 -4.91 -24.02
CA ASP A 190 11.42 -3.93 -24.91
C ASP A 190 9.90 -4.00 -24.85
N ILE A 191 9.36 -5.22 -24.89
CA ILE A 191 7.91 -5.49 -24.91
C ILE A 191 7.61 -6.64 -23.96
N ILE A 192 6.56 -6.47 -23.16
CA ILE A 192 6.02 -7.50 -22.26
C ILE A 192 4.55 -7.71 -22.62
N GLU A 193 4.21 -8.93 -23.01
CA GLU A 193 2.86 -9.35 -23.36
C GLU A 193 2.27 -10.18 -22.23
N PHE A 194 1.04 -9.84 -21.84
CA PHE A 194 0.26 -10.57 -20.84
C PHE A 194 -0.83 -11.36 -21.57
N LEU A 195 -0.77 -12.68 -21.50
CA LEU A 195 -1.74 -13.59 -22.12
C LEU A 195 -2.56 -14.30 -21.05
N GLU A 196 -3.83 -14.55 -21.34
CA GLU A 196 -4.70 -15.33 -20.46
C GLU A 196 -4.26 -16.79 -20.38
N VAL A 197 -4.30 -17.35 -19.17
CA VAL A 197 -4.11 -18.79 -18.96
C VAL A 197 -5.38 -19.51 -19.41
N ARG A 198 -5.39 -20.05 -20.64
CA ARG A 198 -6.48 -20.94 -21.08
C ARG A 198 -6.28 -22.31 -20.45
N VAL A 199 -7.07 -22.60 -19.41
CA VAL A 199 -7.25 -23.97 -18.97
C VAL A 199 -8.05 -24.68 -20.06
N MET A 200 -7.42 -25.59 -20.79
CA MET A 200 -8.14 -26.47 -21.69
C MET A 200 -8.99 -27.38 -20.81
N GLU A 201 -10.32 -27.20 -20.83
CA GLU A 201 -11.23 -28.20 -20.29
C GLU A 201 -11.06 -29.47 -21.12
N VAL A 202 -10.43 -30.48 -20.53
CA VAL A 202 -10.40 -31.82 -21.11
C VAL A 202 -11.83 -32.33 -21.07
N ASN A 203 -12.49 -32.32 -22.22
CA ASN A 203 -13.83 -32.86 -22.38
C ASN A 203 -13.76 -34.38 -22.14
N GLN A 204 -14.16 -34.83 -20.94
CA GLN A 204 -14.23 -36.25 -20.55
C GLN A 204 -15.45 -36.97 -21.16
N ASN A 205 -15.86 -36.61 -22.37
CA ASN A 205 -16.94 -37.30 -23.06
C ASN A 205 -16.35 -38.10 -24.22
N GLY A 206 -15.84 -39.27 -23.88
CA GLY A 206 -15.24 -40.19 -24.83
C GLY A 206 -15.12 -41.61 -24.29
N GLU A 207 -16.10 -42.08 -23.52
CA GLU A 207 -16.32 -43.51 -23.26
C GLU A 207 -17.83 -43.75 -23.12
N ASP A 208 -18.28 -44.83 -23.77
CA ASP A 208 -19.64 -45.36 -23.91
C ASP A 208 -20.51 -44.82 -25.05
N SER A 209 -20.29 -45.36 -26.26
CA SER A 209 -21.29 -46.12 -27.06
C SER A 209 -20.67 -46.63 -28.36
#